data_AF-A0A7N2LTD4-F1
#
_entry.id   AF-A0A7N2LTD4-F1
#
_cell.length_a   1.000
_cell.length_b   1.000
_cell.length_c   1.000
_cell.angle_alpha   90.00
_cell.angle_beta   90.00
_cell.angle_gamma   90.00
#
_symmetry.space_group_name_H-M   'P 1'
#
loop_
_entity.id
_entity.type
_entity.pdbx_description
1 polymer ?
#
loop_
_entity_poly.entity_id
_entity_poly.type
_entity_poly.pdbx_seq_one_letter_code
_entity_poly.pdbx_strand_id
1 'polypeptide(L)'
;MYTDTMSLKIRVMTCSYIWRKWSKDEVPGKMSVYYVMNPITRKCLELPPITQPRGFFIQAGLIFSYDYNNNNIDDKQLSYSLVLIPYLSHKSRKFKIHMFSSNTSEWSEFEPLLPALEGFELCHFPRSAVSYKGMLFCPGTGGRLLAFDPYNPRSCRLIEKPIEYESHGGTDCVRVCQGCLRICQIHCGFV
;
A
#
# COMPACT_ATOMS: atom_id res chain seq x y z
N MET A 1 15.08 13.19 37.11
CA MET A 1 14.11 12.31 36.43
C MET A 1 13.46 13.12 35.33
N TYR A 2 13.92 12.97 34.09
CA TYR A 2 13.28 13.58 32.93
C TYR A 2 12.71 12.43 32.10
N THR A 3 11.39 12.36 32.02
CA THR A 3 10.66 11.46 31.13
C THR A 3 10.70 12.09 29.73
N ASP A 4 11.62 11.61 28.90
CA ASP A 4 11.64 11.92 27.46
C ASP A 4 10.44 11.23 26.80
N THR A 5 9.37 11.99 26.60
CA THR A 5 8.28 11.64 25.70
C THR A 5 8.80 11.70 24.26
N MET A 6 9.27 10.56 23.76
CA MET A 6 9.72 10.40 22.38
C MET A 6 8.56 10.58 21.40
N SER A 7 8.47 11.77 20.79
CA SER A 7 7.57 12.00 19.68
C SER A 7 7.98 11.16 18.47
N LEU A 8 7.04 10.35 17.98
CA LEU A 8 7.26 9.35 16.94
C LEU A 8 7.33 10.06 15.58
N LYS A 9 8.48 10.65 15.26
CA LYS A 9 8.74 11.22 13.93
C LYS A 9 8.82 10.10 12.90
N ILE A 10 7.70 9.75 12.29
CA ILE A 10 7.70 8.85 11.14
C ILE A 10 7.75 9.70 9.87
N ARG A 11 8.98 10.06 9.45
CA ARG A 11 9.23 10.41 8.04
C ARG A 11 9.32 9.10 7.25
N VAL A 12 8.21 8.63 6.68
CA VAL A 12 8.26 7.53 5.70
C VAL A 12 8.83 8.08 4.40
N MET A 13 10.15 8.01 4.26
CA MET A 13 10.76 7.84 2.96
C MET A 13 10.26 6.50 2.41
N THR A 14 9.61 6.52 1.25
CA THR A 14 9.07 5.35 0.57
C THR A 14 10.22 4.48 0.06
N CYS A 15 10.77 3.66 0.96
CA CYS A 15 11.57 2.49 0.66
C CYS A 15 11.26 1.42 1.72
N SER A 16 10.04 0.89 1.66
CA SER A 16 9.61 -0.21 2.53
C SER A 16 10.17 -1.51 1.97
N TYR A 17 11.32 -1.97 2.46
CA TYR A 17 11.77 -3.33 2.23
C TYR A 17 10.90 -4.27 3.07
N ILE A 18 9.96 -4.95 2.42
CA ILE A 18 9.17 -6.00 3.07
C ILE A 18 10.04 -7.26 3.12
N TRP A 19 10.56 -7.58 4.30
CA TRP A 19 11.25 -8.85 4.53
C TRP A 19 10.22 -9.96 4.70
N ARG A 20 10.19 -10.88 3.74
CA ARG A 20 9.39 -12.10 3.82
C ARG A 20 10.27 -13.24 4.35
N LYS A 21 9.95 -13.75 5.54
CA LYS A 21 10.54 -15.00 6.04
C LYS A 21 9.65 -16.16 5.62
N TRP A 22 10.21 -17.15 4.93
CA TRP A 22 9.54 -18.44 4.72
C TRP A 22 9.62 -19.22 6.04
N SER A 23 8.49 -19.57 6.64
CA SER A 23 8.50 -20.61 7.66
C SER A 23 8.79 -21.95 6.98
N LYS A 24 9.74 -22.71 7.52
CA LYS A 24 10.12 -24.04 7.01
C LYS A 24 9.17 -25.15 7.46
N ASP A 25 8.17 -24.84 8.27
CA ASP A 25 7.29 -25.86 8.82
C ASP A 25 6.02 -26.02 7.98
N GLU A 26 5.76 -27.28 7.60
CA GLU A 26 4.60 -27.75 6.85
C GLU A 26 3.30 -27.50 7.62
N VAL A 27 2.78 -26.27 7.55
CA VAL A 27 1.43 -25.92 8.00
C VAL A 27 0.54 -25.78 6.76
N PRO A 28 -0.71 -26.29 6.76
CA PRO A 28 -1.64 -26.06 5.66
C PRO A 28 -1.90 -24.55 5.57
N GLY A 29 -1.34 -23.91 4.55
CA GLY A 29 -1.38 -22.46 4.36
C GLY A 29 -0.08 -21.79 4.77
N LYS A 30 0.72 -21.38 3.78
CA LYS A 30 1.93 -20.59 4.01
C LYS A 30 1.55 -19.30 4.73
N MET A 31 1.98 -19.13 5.98
CA MET A 31 1.83 -17.85 6.69
C MET A 31 2.90 -16.86 6.22
N SER A 32 2.53 -15.59 6.17
CA SER A 32 3.45 -14.49 5.88
C SER A 32 3.49 -13.53 7.07
N VAL A 33 4.70 -13.11 7.44
CA VAL A 33 4.95 -12.11 8.49
C VAL A 33 5.44 -10.84 7.80
N TYR A 34 4.95 -9.70 8.28
CA TYR A 34 5.31 -8.38 7.77
C TYR A 34 5.96 -7.57 8.89
N TYR A 35 6.81 -6.62 8.49
CA TYR A 35 7.52 -5.74 9.43
C TYR A 35 7.29 -4.29 9.06
N VAL A 36 7.06 -3.45 10.06
CA VAL A 36 7.02 -2.00 9.92
C VAL A 36 8.29 -1.44 10.56
N MET A 37 9.12 -0.78 9.76
CA MET A 37 10.35 -0.16 10.22
C MET A 37 10.15 1.33 10.41
N ASN A 38 10.55 1.85 11.57
CA ASN A 38 10.78 3.27 11.75
C ASN A 38 12.21 3.59 11.25
N PRO A 39 12.38 4.34 10.16
CA PRO A 39 13.70 4.59 9.58
C PRO A 39 14.59 5.50 10.45
N ILE A 40 13.99 6.33 11.33
CA ILE A 40 14.72 7.23 12.21
C ILE A 40 15.30 6.44 13.39
N THR A 41 14.47 5.66 14.07
CA THR A 41 14.90 4.88 15.24
C THR A 41 15.54 3.54 14.86
N ARG A 42 15.41 3.12 13.60
CA ARG A 42 15.83 1.82 13.07
C ARG A 42 15.20 0.62 13.78
N LYS A 43 14.12 0.86 14.53
CA LYS A 43 13.35 -0.20 15.17
C LYS A 43 12.37 -0.81 14.17
N CYS A 44 12.34 -2.14 14.14
CA CYS A 44 11.37 -2.91 13.39
C CYS A 44 10.32 -3.46 14.35
N LEU A 45 9.06 -3.31 13.98
CA LEU A 45 7.94 -3.95 14.63
C LEU A 45 7.45 -5.10 13.76
N GLU A 46 7.39 -6.29 14.33
CA GLU A 46 6.78 -7.46 13.71
C GLU A 46 5.25 -7.34 13.80
N LEU A 47 4.57 -7.57 12.68
CA LEU A 47 3.11 -7.61 12.63
C LEU A 47 2.62 -9.05 12.86
N PRO A 48 1.39 -9.24 13.36
CA PRO A 48 0.78 -10.56 13.45
C PRO A 48 0.86 -11.30 12.11
N PRO A 49 1.09 -12.63 12.12
CA PRO A 49 1.11 -13.41 10.89
C PRO A 49 -0.27 -13.40 10.22
N ILE A 50 -0.27 -13.47 8.88
CA ILE A 50 -1.47 -13.64 8.08
C ILE A 50 -1.31 -14.83 7.13
N THR A 51 -2.38 -15.59 6.93
CA THR A 51 -2.43 -16.61 5.87
C THR A 51 -2.17 -15.93 4.54
N GLN A 52 -1.18 -16.42 3.78
CA GLN A 52 -0.75 -15.76 2.55
C GLN A 52 -1.96 -15.47 1.64
N PRO A 53 -2.19 -14.18 1.27
CA PRO A 53 -3.16 -13.83 0.24
C PRO A 53 -2.85 -14.63 -1.03
N ARG A 54 -3.87 -15.24 -1.66
CA ARG A 54 -3.66 -16.04 -2.88
C ARG A 54 -2.94 -15.20 -3.94
N GLY A 55 -1.74 -15.60 -4.34
CA GLY A 55 -0.92 -14.89 -5.32
C GLY A 55 0.59 -15.00 -5.04
N PHE A 56 1.41 -15.02 -6.10
CA PHE A 56 2.87 -15.04 -5.98
C PHE A 56 3.44 -13.67 -5.58
N PHE A 57 2.80 -12.59 -6.03
CA PHE A 57 3.20 -11.21 -5.77
C PHE A 57 2.12 -10.48 -4.97
N ILE A 58 2.55 -9.55 -4.11
CA ILE A 58 1.67 -8.74 -3.26
C ILE A 58 2.10 -7.29 -3.43
N GLN A 59 1.13 -6.43 -3.71
CA GLN A 59 1.31 -4.99 -3.70
C GLN A 59 0.97 -4.48 -2.30
N ALA A 60 1.91 -3.80 -1.66
CA ALA A 60 1.74 -3.28 -0.32
C ALA A 60 1.71 -1.74 -0.32
N GLY A 61 0.89 -1.18 0.56
CA GLY A 61 0.76 0.24 0.81
C GLY A 61 0.67 0.54 2.30
N LEU A 62 1.35 1.58 2.75
CA LEU A 62 1.27 2.04 4.14
C LEU A 62 0.58 3.40 4.16
N ILE A 63 -0.45 3.52 5.00
CA ILE A 63 -1.22 4.74 5.19
C ILE A 63 -1.29 5.09 6.67
N PHE A 64 -1.22 6.39 6.95
CA PHE A 64 -1.22 6.93 8.30
C PHE A 64 -2.49 7.75 8.52
N SER A 65 -3.11 7.55 9.68
CA SER A 65 -4.17 8.42 10.16
C SER A 65 -3.55 9.59 10.90
N TYR A 66 -4.01 10.80 10.58
CA TYR A 66 -3.62 12.00 11.29
C TYR A 66 -4.85 12.69 11.89
N ASP A 67 -4.73 13.13 13.15
CA ASP A 67 -5.63 14.11 13.74
C ASP A 67 -5.24 15.50 13.24
N TYR A 68 -6.01 16.01 12.27
CA TYR A 68 -5.82 17.35 11.74
C TYR A 68 -6.35 18.44 12.67
N ASN A 69 -7.18 18.10 13.67
CA ASN A 69 -7.72 19.07 14.63
C ASN A 69 -6.77 19.28 15.82
N ASN A 70 -5.81 18.37 16.03
CA ASN A 70 -4.78 18.54 17.04
C ASN A 70 -3.69 19.51 16.56
N ASN A 71 -3.59 20.66 17.21
CA ASN A 71 -2.57 21.67 16.89
C ASN A 71 -1.15 21.23 17.30
N ASN A 72 -1.01 20.22 18.16
CA ASN A 72 0.30 19.68 18.53
C ASN A 72 0.84 18.79 17.42
N ILE A 73 1.86 19.28 16.71
CA ILE A 73 2.49 18.61 15.57
C ILE A 73 3.04 17.22 15.93
N ASP A 74 3.49 17.03 17.17
CA ASP A 74 4.08 15.79 17.66
C ASP A 74 3.05 14.67 17.94
N ASP A 75 1.77 15.01 18.17
CA ASP A 75 0.69 14.06 18.48
C ASP A 75 -0.33 13.91 17.33
N LYS A 76 0.01 14.40 16.13
CA LYS A 76 -0.91 14.33 14.99
C LYS A 76 -1.10 12.91 14.50
N GLN A 77 -0.13 12.02 14.63
CA GLN A 77 -0.25 10.68 14.08
C GLN A 77 -0.96 9.74 15.07
N LEU A 78 -2.20 9.38 14.75
CA LEU A 78 -3.00 8.51 15.62
C LEU A 78 -2.71 7.03 15.39
N SER A 79 -2.57 6.63 14.12
CA SER A 79 -2.49 5.22 13.74
C SER A 79 -1.91 5.01 12.36
N TYR A 80 -1.61 3.76 12.01
CA TYR A 80 -1.26 3.36 10.66
C TYR A 80 -1.99 2.10 10.26
N SER A 81 -2.20 1.94 8.96
CA SER A 81 -2.73 0.73 8.36
C SER A 81 -1.79 0.25 7.26
N LEU A 82 -1.51 -1.05 7.25
CA LEU A 82 -0.81 -1.72 6.16
C LEU A 82 -1.85 -2.42 5.29
N VAL A 83 -1.88 -2.05 4.01
CA VAL A 83 -2.81 -2.60 3.03
C VAL A 83 -2.04 -3.47 2.07
N LEU A 84 -2.53 -4.70 1.89
CA LEU A 84 -1.99 -5.69 0.98
C LEU A 84 -3.04 -6.01 -0.08
N ILE A 85 -2.65 -5.84 -1.34
CA ILE A 85 -3.47 -6.19 -2.50
C ILE A 85 -2.79 -7.36 -3.22
N PRO A 86 -3.45 -8.52 -3.34
CA PRO A 86 -2.90 -9.67 -4.02
C PRO A 86 -2.76 -9.37 -5.51
N TYR A 87 -1.68 -9.85 -6.12
CA TYR A 87 -1.49 -9.78 -7.55
C TYR A 87 -2.64 -10.45 -8.31
N LEU A 88 -3.16 -9.73 -9.31
CA LEU A 88 -4.21 -10.21 -10.20
C LEU A 88 -3.55 -10.50 -11.55
N SER A 89 -3.51 -11.77 -11.96
CA SER A 89 -2.90 -12.19 -13.23
C SER A 89 -3.68 -11.78 -14.47
N HIS A 90 -4.90 -11.30 -14.28
CA HIS A 90 -5.83 -10.86 -15.31
C HIS A 90 -6.73 -9.78 -14.71
N LYS A 91 -7.36 -8.98 -15.58
CA LYS A 91 -8.40 -8.03 -15.16
C LYS A 91 -9.46 -8.75 -14.33
N SER A 92 -9.58 -8.39 -13.04
CA SER A 92 -10.58 -8.93 -12.13
C SER A 92 -11.36 -7.83 -11.43
N ARG A 93 -12.64 -8.11 -11.18
CA ARG A 93 -13.53 -7.26 -10.38
C ARG A 93 -13.60 -7.70 -8.92
N LYS A 94 -13.16 -8.93 -8.65
CA LYS A 94 -13.24 -9.57 -7.33
C LYS A 94 -11.86 -9.94 -6.87
N PHE A 95 -11.42 -9.30 -5.80
CA PHE A 95 -10.18 -9.63 -5.12
C PHE A 95 -10.30 -9.21 -3.67
N LYS A 96 -9.53 -9.84 -2.80
CA LYS A 96 -9.54 -9.51 -1.38
C LYS A 96 -8.38 -8.59 -1.07
N ILE A 97 -8.69 -7.44 -0.51
CA ILE A 97 -7.71 -6.54 0.11
C ILE A 97 -7.57 -6.97 1.56
N HIS A 98 -6.34 -7.18 2.01
CA HIS A 98 -6.05 -7.46 3.42
C HIS A 98 -5.48 -6.20 4.06
N MET A 99 -6.01 -5.80 5.20
CA MET A 99 -5.57 -4.62 5.91
C MET A 99 -5.23 -4.97 7.35
N PHE A 100 -4.04 -4.60 7.78
CA PHE A 100 -3.68 -4.56 9.19
C PHE A 100 -3.97 -3.16 9.74
N SER A 101 -4.51 -3.08 10.94
CA SER A 101 -4.74 -1.83 11.67
C SER A 101 -3.87 -1.78 12.92
N SER A 102 -3.08 -0.71 13.09
CA SER A 102 -2.27 -0.54 14.31
C SER A 102 -3.10 -0.33 15.58
N ASN A 103 -4.36 0.11 15.44
CA ASN A 103 -5.23 0.38 16.60
C ASN A 103 -5.75 -0.91 17.22
N THR A 104 -6.17 -1.86 16.39
CA THR A 104 -6.69 -3.16 16.85
C THR A 104 -5.60 -4.22 16.91
N SER A 105 -4.46 -4.00 16.24
CA SER A 105 -3.43 -5.01 16.01
C SER A 105 -3.97 -6.26 15.32
N GLU A 106 -4.96 -6.10 14.45
CA GLU A 106 -5.65 -7.20 13.77
C GLU A 106 -5.63 -7.01 12.26
N TRP A 107 -5.73 -8.14 11.56
CA TRP A 107 -5.96 -8.20 10.12
C TRP A 107 -7.46 -8.24 9.81
N SER A 108 -7.85 -7.55 8.76
CA SER A 108 -9.21 -7.55 8.23
C SER A 108 -9.19 -7.77 6.72
N GLU A 109 -10.21 -8.42 6.19
CA GLU A 109 -10.37 -8.66 4.76
C GLU A 109 -11.52 -7.83 4.20
N PHE A 110 -11.32 -7.25 3.02
CA PHE A 110 -12.31 -6.45 2.32
C PHE A 110 -12.36 -6.87 0.86
N GLU A 111 -13.57 -7.03 0.32
CA GLU A 111 -13.78 -7.20 -1.11
C GLU A 111 -14.32 -5.88 -1.67
N PRO A 112 -13.54 -5.16 -2.50
CA PRO A 112 -13.95 -3.89 -3.04
C PRO A 112 -14.99 -4.08 -4.14
N LEU A 113 -15.98 -3.19 -4.16
CA LEU A 113 -16.97 -3.15 -5.25
C LEU A 113 -16.47 -2.21 -6.34
N LEU A 114 -15.89 -2.77 -7.41
CA LEU A 114 -15.45 -1.98 -8.56
C LEU A 114 -16.62 -1.67 -9.52
N PRO A 115 -16.87 -0.39 -9.84
CA PRO A 115 -17.96 0.01 -10.72
C PRO A 115 -17.69 -0.28 -12.20
N ALA A 116 -16.42 -0.41 -12.61
CA ALA A 116 -16.05 -0.60 -14.01
C ALA A 116 -16.33 -2.03 -14.52
N LEU A 117 -16.96 -2.13 -15.70
CA LEU A 117 -17.21 -3.39 -16.43
C LEU A 117 -15.91 -4.14 -16.75
N GLU A 118 -14.81 -3.42 -16.95
CA GLU A 118 -13.53 -4.00 -17.37
C GLU A 118 -12.68 -4.58 -16.22
N GLY A 119 -13.00 -4.32 -14.96
CA GLY A 119 -12.18 -4.76 -13.82
C GLY A 119 -10.79 -4.10 -13.77
N PHE A 120 -9.96 -4.55 -12.82
CA PHE A 120 -8.64 -4.00 -12.55
C PHE A 120 -7.56 -5.07 -12.66
N GLU A 121 -6.40 -4.68 -13.19
CA GLU A 121 -5.24 -5.53 -13.33
C GLU A 121 -4.04 -4.80 -12.74
N LEU A 122 -3.32 -5.48 -11.85
CA LEU A 122 -2.12 -4.95 -11.21
C LEU A 122 -0.93 -5.07 -12.15
N CYS A 123 0.03 -4.14 -12.02
CA CYS A 123 1.26 -4.21 -12.78
C CYS A 123 2.02 -5.53 -12.48
N HIS A 124 2.58 -6.17 -13.53
CA HIS A 124 3.36 -7.42 -13.42
C HIS A 124 4.53 -7.33 -12.43
N PHE A 125 5.02 -6.11 -12.18
CA PHE A 125 6.01 -5.86 -11.14
C PHE A 125 5.31 -5.21 -9.94
N PRO A 126 5.25 -5.89 -8.77
CA PRO A 126 4.59 -5.35 -7.59
C PRO A 126 5.28 -4.03 -7.21
N ARG A 127 4.51 -2.95 -7.31
CA ARG A 127 4.96 -1.60 -6.96
C ARG A 127 4.32 -1.19 -5.66
N SER A 128 5.04 -0.43 -4.85
CA SER A 128 4.45 0.09 -3.61
C SER A 128 3.28 1.01 -3.95
N ALA A 129 2.16 0.81 -3.27
CA ALA A 129 1.08 1.78 -3.31
C ALA A 129 1.50 3.05 -2.58
N VAL A 130 0.96 4.19 -3.02
CA VAL A 130 1.33 5.51 -2.49
C VAL A 130 0.18 6.08 -1.70
N SER A 131 0.44 6.48 -0.45
CA SER A 131 -0.52 7.24 0.33
C SER A 131 -0.52 8.70 -0.06
N TYR A 132 -1.70 9.26 -0.31
CA TYR A 132 -1.88 10.66 -0.66
C TYR A 132 -3.29 11.11 -0.26
N LYS A 133 -3.40 12.23 0.46
CA LYS A 133 -4.67 12.82 0.92
C LYS A 133 -5.64 11.80 1.55
N GLY A 134 -5.14 10.93 2.43
CA GLY A 134 -5.97 9.95 3.14
C GLY A 134 -6.40 8.73 2.31
N MET A 135 -5.90 8.59 1.08
CA MET A 135 -6.17 7.43 0.21
C MET A 135 -4.87 6.74 -0.20
N LEU A 136 -4.96 5.45 -0.55
CA LEU A 136 -3.89 4.69 -1.17
C LEU A 136 -4.12 4.58 -2.67
N PHE A 137 -3.09 4.89 -3.45
CA PHE A 137 -3.09 4.80 -4.90
C PHE A 137 -2.17 3.68 -5.35
N CYS A 138 -2.75 2.68 -6.01
CA CYS A 138 -2.08 1.49 -6.46
C CYS A 138 -1.93 1.53 -8.00
N PRO A 139 -0.71 1.56 -8.54
CA PRO A 139 -0.51 1.44 -9.98
C PRO A 139 -1.01 0.10 -10.52
N GLY A 140 -1.87 0.16 -11.54
CA GLY A 140 -2.27 -0.97 -12.36
C GLY A 140 -1.63 -0.91 -13.75
N THR A 141 -2.02 -1.85 -14.60
CA THR A 141 -1.54 -1.93 -15.98
C THR A 141 -2.15 -0.82 -16.86
N GLY A 142 -1.30 -0.19 -17.68
CA GLY A 142 -1.70 0.80 -18.69
C GLY A 142 -2.05 2.17 -18.13
N GLY A 143 -1.31 2.67 -17.14
CA GLY A 143 -1.52 3.99 -16.56
C GLY A 143 -2.75 4.14 -15.65
N ARG A 144 -3.50 3.06 -15.39
CA ARG A 144 -4.69 3.08 -14.52
C ARG A 144 -4.30 2.97 -13.04
N LEU A 145 -5.02 3.66 -12.16
CA LEU A 145 -4.79 3.61 -10.72
C LEU A 145 -6.02 3.09 -9.98
N LEU A 146 -5.79 2.21 -9.01
CA LEU A 146 -6.80 1.90 -8.00
C LEU A 146 -6.60 2.83 -6.81
N ALA A 147 -7.61 3.63 -6.51
CA ALA A 147 -7.68 4.44 -5.30
C ALA A 147 -8.52 3.71 -4.24
N PHE A 148 -7.94 3.53 -3.06
CA PHE A 148 -8.54 2.84 -1.93
C PHE A 148 -8.56 3.74 -0.70
N ASP A 149 -9.74 3.90 -0.10
CA ASP A 149 -9.89 4.50 1.22
C ASP A 149 -9.97 3.38 2.28
N PRO A 150 -8.97 3.25 3.17
CA PRO A 150 -8.99 2.22 4.21
C PRO A 150 -10.07 2.44 5.28
N TYR A 151 -10.56 3.68 5.44
CA TYR A 151 -11.58 4.03 6.44
C TYR A 151 -13.00 3.94 5.88
N ASN A 152 -13.13 3.94 4.56
CA ASN A 152 -14.35 3.58 3.86
C ASN A 152 -14.02 2.50 2.81
N PRO A 153 -13.88 1.23 3.22
CA PRO A 153 -13.39 0.17 2.33
C PRO A 153 -14.33 -0.15 1.15
N ARG A 154 -15.58 0.33 1.20
CA ARG A 154 -16.51 0.29 0.04
C ARG A 154 -16.18 1.36 -1.01
N SER A 155 -15.39 2.36 -0.65
CA SER A 155 -14.92 3.46 -1.51
C SER A 155 -13.63 3.06 -2.23
N CYS A 156 -13.72 2.04 -3.08
CA CYS A 156 -12.71 1.80 -4.11
C CYS A 156 -13.09 2.53 -5.39
N ARG A 157 -12.12 3.20 -6.00
CA ARG A 157 -12.33 3.92 -7.26
C ARG A 157 -11.23 3.55 -8.24
N LEU A 158 -11.64 3.24 -9.45
CA LEU A 158 -10.72 3.12 -10.58
C LEU A 158 -10.54 4.50 -11.19
N ILE A 159 -9.28 4.92 -11.34
CA ILE A 159 -8.91 6.14 -12.04
C ILE A 159 -8.33 5.71 -13.37
N GLU A 160 -9.03 6.09 -14.43
CA GLU A 160 -8.60 5.84 -15.80
C GLU A 160 -7.41 6.72 -16.17
N LYS A 161 -6.60 6.22 -17.10
CA LYS A 161 -5.52 7.01 -17.69
C LYS A 161 -6.11 8.21 -18.47
N PRO A 162 -5.40 9.34 -18.54
CA PRO A 162 -5.75 10.40 -19.49
C PRO A 162 -5.80 9.86 -20.94
N ILE A 163 -6.65 10.45 -21.77
CA ILE A 163 -6.80 10.06 -23.19
C ILE A 163 -5.45 10.16 -23.91
N GLU A 164 -4.72 11.25 -23.65
CA GLU A 164 -3.41 11.59 -24.20
C GLU A 164 -2.26 10.71 -23.65
N TYR A 165 -2.54 9.84 -22.66
CA TYR A 165 -1.52 8.98 -22.07
C TYR A 165 -1.23 7.77 -22.95
N GLU A 166 -0.11 7.81 -23.67
CA GLU A 166 0.35 6.70 -24.48
C GLU A 166 1.27 5.77 -23.67
N SER A 167 0.89 4.50 -23.60
CA SER A 167 1.62 3.47 -22.86
C SER A 167 2.67 2.81 -23.77
N HIS A 168 3.82 3.44 -23.96
CA HIS A 168 4.88 2.99 -24.87
C HIS A 168 5.80 1.90 -24.28
N GLY A 169 5.25 0.92 -23.56
CA GLY A 169 6.04 -0.16 -22.95
C GLY A 169 7.01 0.29 -21.83
N GLY A 170 6.91 1.55 -21.38
CA GLY A 170 7.58 2.05 -20.18
C GLY A 170 6.94 1.54 -18.90
N THR A 171 7.65 1.61 -17.77
CA THR A 171 7.12 1.18 -16.48
C THR A 171 6.53 2.35 -15.70
N ASP A 172 5.21 2.34 -15.45
CA ASP A 172 4.47 3.41 -14.74
C ASP A 172 4.68 3.43 -13.21
N CYS A 173 5.38 4.44 -12.70
CA CYS A 173 5.61 4.66 -11.27
C CYS A 173 4.66 5.74 -10.74
N VAL A 174 4.01 5.49 -9.61
CA VAL A 174 3.23 6.51 -8.90
C VAL A 174 4.06 7.07 -7.76
N ARG A 175 4.10 8.40 -7.62
CA ARG A 175 4.71 9.08 -6.46
C ARG A 175 4.02 10.39 -6.15
N VAL A 176 4.23 10.89 -4.93
CA VAL A 176 3.90 12.27 -4.57
C VAL A 176 5.10 13.16 -4.83
N CYS A 177 4.93 14.19 -5.65
CA CYS A 177 5.94 15.19 -5.97
C CYS A 177 5.32 16.59 -5.90
N GLN A 178 5.93 17.50 -5.15
CA GLN A 178 5.44 18.87 -4.94
C GLN A 178 3.99 18.93 -4.44
N GLY A 179 3.61 17.98 -3.56
CA GLY A 179 2.24 17.91 -3.03
C GLY A 179 1.19 17.41 -4.03
N CYS A 180 1.59 16.93 -5.21
CA CYS A 180 0.70 16.34 -6.20
C CYS A 180 1.03 14.87 -6.41
N LEU A 181 -0.01 14.04 -6.60
CA LEU A 181 0.16 12.68 -7.09
C LEU A 181 0.53 12.74 -8.57
N ARG A 182 1.59 12.03 -8.97
CA ARG A 182 2.07 11.97 -10.35
C ARG A 182 2.32 10.54 -10.77
N ILE A 183 2.06 10.26 -12.05
CA ILE A 183 2.50 9.05 -12.73
C ILE A 183 3.73 9.43 -13.56
N CYS A 184 4.80 8.64 -13.45
CA CYS A 184 6.03 8.80 -14.22
C CYS A 184 6.33 7.51 -14.97
N GLN A 185 6.58 7.61 -16.27
CA GLN A 185 7.06 6.48 -17.07
C GLN A 185 8.58 6.41 -16.97
N ILE A 186 9.09 5.23 -16.61
CA ILE A 186 10.51 4.93 -16.72
C ILE A 186 10.69 4.09 -17.99
N HIS A 187 11.42 4.62 -18.96
CA HIS A 187 11.84 3.87 -20.14
C HIS A 187 13.21 3.26 -19.86
N CYS A 188 13.29 1.93 -19.79
CA CYS A 188 14.58 1.25 -19.86
C CYS A 188 15.00 1.23 -21.33
N GLY A 189 15.83 2.20 -21.74
CA GLY A 189 16.55 2.09 -23.00
C GLY A 189 17.62 1.02 -22.85
N PHE A 190 17.57 -0.03 -23.67
CA PHE A 190 18.78 -0.79 -23.98
C PHE A 190 19.61 0.13 -24.87
N VAL A 191 20.66 0.73 -24.30
CA VAL A 191 21.71 1.43 -25.06
C VAL A 191 22.76 0.41 -25.47
#